data_AF-A0A7W0VFQ0-F1
#
_entry.id   AF-A0A7W0VFQ0-F1
#
_cell.length_a   1.000
_cell.length_b   1.000
_cell.length_c   1.000
_cell.angle_alpha   90.00
_cell.angle_beta   90.00
_cell.angle_gamma   90.00
#
_symmetry.space_group_name_H-M   'P 1'
#
loop_
_entity.id
_entity.type
_entity.pdbx_description
1 polymer ?
#
loop_
_entity_poly.entity_id
_entity_poly.type
_entity_poly.pdbx_seq_one_letter_code
_entity_poly.pdbx_strand_id
1 'polypeptide(L)'
;MAPGTSVVVRAVGSVAELPQAAWDALGHGASPFLKAGFLRALEESGSIDPLTARGFGPQKKRSGWTSVYLLAEVDGILVGGVAAFVKIHSYGEYIFDWGWASAAQRAGLEYYPKLVIAAPATPATGPRILLGPGLGAAAAGVRSALIAGVRAIADDTGCSSIHWLFCTAEEQAQLAGAGFFPRASYQFHWKNRGYATFDEFLGALTSRKRKQLRKERARAQGAIEKLAWVSGRDLDPARLDDLDRFYRATT
;
A
#
# COMPACT_ATOMS: atom_id res chain seq x y z
N MET A 1 -22.64 8.51 -20.90
CA MET A 1 -23.13 8.84 -19.56
C MET A 1 -24.06 10.03 -19.70
N ALA A 2 -25.32 9.91 -19.28
CA ALA A 2 -26.29 11.00 -19.43
C ALA A 2 -25.91 12.17 -18.50
N PRO A 3 -26.21 13.43 -18.87
CA PRO A 3 -26.02 14.57 -17.99
C PRO A 3 -26.99 14.44 -16.81
N GLY A 4 -26.46 14.25 -15.59
CA GLY A 4 -27.26 14.21 -14.36
C GLY A 4 -26.82 13.19 -13.30
N THR A 5 -25.92 12.26 -13.64
CA THR A 5 -25.46 11.25 -12.67
C THR A 5 -24.41 11.84 -11.72
N SER A 6 -24.82 12.15 -10.48
CA SER A 6 -23.93 12.70 -9.45
C SER A 6 -23.11 11.58 -8.79
N VAL A 7 -21.79 11.78 -8.68
CA VAL A 7 -20.91 10.90 -7.90
C VAL A 7 -20.94 11.35 -6.45
N VAL A 8 -21.39 10.46 -5.56
CA VAL A 8 -21.35 10.69 -4.11
C VAL A 8 -20.10 10.03 -3.56
N VAL A 9 -19.30 10.77 -2.78
CA VAL A 9 -18.15 10.20 -2.07
C VAL A 9 -18.45 10.17 -0.57
N ARG A 10 -18.35 8.99 0.02
CA ARG A 10 -18.45 8.80 1.48
C ARG A 10 -17.18 8.14 2.02
N ALA A 11 -16.92 8.30 3.31
CA ALA A 11 -15.78 7.68 3.99
C ALA A 11 -16.26 6.75 5.10
N VAL A 12 -15.52 5.66 5.31
CA VAL A 12 -15.70 4.73 6.45
C VAL A 12 -14.38 4.48 7.15
N GLY A 13 -14.43 4.14 8.43
CA GLY A 13 -13.26 4.08 9.30
C GLY A 13 -12.62 2.69 9.42
N SER A 14 -13.32 1.64 9.01
CA SER A 14 -12.82 0.27 9.07
C SER A 14 -13.16 -0.51 7.81
N VAL A 15 -12.31 -1.48 7.49
CA VAL A 15 -12.57 -2.46 6.43
C VAL A 15 -13.86 -3.27 6.68
N ALA A 16 -14.31 -3.37 7.94
CA ALA A 16 -15.55 -4.02 8.31
C ALA A 16 -16.80 -3.32 7.74
N GLU A 17 -16.68 -2.03 7.42
CA GLU A 17 -17.76 -1.20 6.86
C GLU A 17 -17.77 -1.19 5.33
N LEU A 18 -16.78 -1.83 4.68
CA LEU A 18 -16.70 -1.92 3.23
C LEU A 18 -17.66 -3.01 2.69
N PRO A 19 -18.34 -2.76 1.56
CA PRO A 19 -18.99 -3.81 0.80
C PRO A 19 -17.92 -4.67 0.10
N GLN A 20 -17.37 -5.66 0.82
CA GLN A 20 -16.15 -6.39 0.44
C GLN A 20 -16.14 -6.90 -0.99
N ALA A 21 -17.22 -7.56 -1.44
CA ALA A 21 -17.31 -8.09 -2.80
C ALA A 21 -17.27 -6.98 -3.87
N ALA A 22 -17.93 -5.86 -3.62
CA ALA A 22 -17.92 -4.71 -4.53
C ALA A 22 -16.56 -4.00 -4.52
N TRP A 23 -15.94 -3.86 -3.35
CA TRP A 23 -14.60 -3.29 -3.20
C TRP A 23 -13.54 -4.12 -3.95
N ASP A 24 -13.57 -5.44 -3.79
CA ASP A 24 -12.63 -6.36 -4.45
C ASP A 24 -12.88 -6.49 -5.96
N ALA A 25 -14.05 -6.08 -6.44
CA ALA A 25 -14.39 -6.00 -7.87
C ALA A 25 -13.88 -4.70 -8.54
N LEU A 26 -13.41 -3.72 -7.77
CA LEU A 26 -12.74 -2.53 -8.33
C LEU A 26 -11.39 -2.89 -8.99
N GLY A 27 -10.85 -1.98 -9.79
CA GLY A 27 -9.58 -2.17 -10.49
C GLY A 27 -8.34 -2.15 -9.58
N HIS A 28 -8.02 -3.29 -8.96
CA HIS A 28 -6.81 -3.49 -8.14
C HIS A 28 -5.53 -3.79 -8.96
N GLY A 29 -5.67 -4.01 -10.28
CA GLY A 29 -4.59 -4.57 -11.10
C GLY A 29 -4.16 -5.95 -10.60
N ALA A 30 -2.86 -6.24 -10.66
CA ALA A 30 -2.30 -7.49 -10.14
C ALA A 30 -2.03 -7.47 -8.62
N SER A 31 -2.32 -6.36 -7.93
CA SER A 31 -1.97 -6.17 -6.52
C SER A 31 -3.04 -6.75 -5.58
N PRO A 32 -2.67 -7.59 -4.59
CA PRO A 32 -3.59 -8.02 -3.54
C PRO A 32 -3.67 -7.01 -2.38
N PHE A 33 -2.74 -6.05 -2.31
CA PHE A 33 -2.45 -5.29 -1.08
C PHE A 33 -3.48 -4.22 -0.71
N LEU A 34 -4.49 -3.98 -1.55
CA LEU A 34 -5.63 -3.11 -1.24
C LEU A 34 -6.96 -3.88 -1.25
N LYS A 35 -6.93 -5.21 -1.43
CA LYS A 35 -8.14 -6.03 -1.31
C LYS A 35 -8.60 -6.11 0.15
N ALA A 36 -9.90 -6.27 0.34
CA ALA A 36 -10.52 -6.28 1.67
C ALA A 36 -9.90 -7.34 2.59
N GLY A 37 -9.56 -8.53 2.08
CA GLY A 37 -8.91 -9.58 2.87
C GLY A 37 -7.53 -9.18 3.42
N PHE A 38 -6.71 -8.46 2.64
CA PHE A 38 -5.40 -8.00 3.10
C PHE A 38 -5.53 -6.87 4.12
N LEU A 39 -6.40 -5.89 3.84
CA LEU A 39 -6.68 -4.77 4.76
C LEU A 39 -7.23 -5.26 6.10
N ARG A 40 -8.13 -6.25 6.07
CA ARG A 40 -8.66 -6.94 7.26
C ARG A 40 -7.56 -7.59 8.09
N ALA A 41 -6.66 -8.33 7.47
CA ALA A 41 -5.55 -8.96 8.19
C ALA A 41 -4.67 -7.92 8.91
N LEU A 42 -4.49 -6.74 8.31
CA LEU A 42 -3.74 -5.65 8.94
C LEU A 42 -4.49 -4.99 10.10
N GLU A 43 -5.81 -4.77 9.98
CA GLU A 43 -6.63 -4.24 11.09
C GLU A 43 -6.70 -5.24 12.25
N GLU A 44 -6.94 -6.53 11.97
CA GLU A 44 -7.07 -7.57 12.99
C GLU A 44 -5.75 -7.86 13.72
N SER A 45 -4.61 -7.74 13.04
CA SER A 45 -3.28 -7.88 13.65
C SER A 45 -2.79 -6.64 14.39
N GLY A 46 -3.48 -5.50 14.27
CA GLY A 46 -3.01 -4.21 14.80
C GLY A 46 -1.84 -3.60 14.03
N SER A 47 -1.59 -4.06 12.80
CA SER A 47 -0.60 -3.45 11.90
C SER A 47 -1.08 -2.11 11.35
N ILE A 48 -2.39 -1.94 11.26
CA ILE A 48 -3.08 -0.65 11.08
C ILE A 48 -4.21 -0.56 12.10
N ASP A 49 -4.59 0.66 12.46
CA ASP A 49 -5.64 0.95 13.42
C ASP A 49 -6.93 1.35 12.66
N PRO A 50 -8.10 0.72 12.93
CA PRO A 50 -9.37 1.23 12.42
C PRO A 50 -9.69 2.60 13.05
N LEU A 51 -10.29 3.50 12.28
CA LEU A 51 -10.88 4.72 12.84
C LEU A 51 -12.15 4.33 13.61
N THR A 52 -12.14 4.56 14.92
CA THR A 52 -13.28 4.28 15.81
C THR A 52 -13.95 5.58 16.26
N ALA A 53 -15.17 5.49 16.80
CA ALA A 53 -15.91 6.65 17.32
C ALA A 53 -15.15 7.49 18.38
N ARG A 54 -14.06 6.97 18.96
CA ARG A 54 -13.15 7.72 19.84
C ARG A 54 -12.21 8.69 19.09
N GLY A 55 -12.33 8.80 17.77
CA GLY A 55 -11.56 9.71 16.93
C GLY A 55 -10.06 9.42 16.91
N PHE A 56 -9.26 10.43 16.54
CA PHE A 56 -7.80 10.34 16.44
C PHE A 56 -7.07 10.46 17.79
N GLY A 57 -7.77 10.33 18.92
CA GLY A 57 -7.21 10.52 20.26
C GLY A 57 -6.09 9.53 20.63
N PRO A 58 -5.23 9.86 21.60
CA PRO A 58 -4.08 9.06 21.99
C PRO A 58 -4.52 7.71 22.55
N GLN A 59 -4.34 6.64 21.78
CA GLN A 59 -4.39 5.28 22.28
C GLN A 59 -2.95 4.80 22.53
N LYS A 60 -2.69 4.23 23.71
CA LYS A 60 -1.34 3.85 24.18
C LYS A 60 -0.56 2.86 23.28
N LYS A 61 -1.18 2.31 22.22
CA LYS A 61 -0.57 1.32 21.30
C LYS A 61 -1.05 1.51 19.84
N ARG A 62 -1.00 2.73 19.30
CA ARG A 62 -1.31 2.90 17.87
C ARG A 62 -0.14 2.44 17.01
N SER A 63 -0.45 1.73 15.94
CA SER A 63 0.48 1.43 14.83
C SER A 63 1.01 2.70 14.15
N GLY A 64 0.28 3.80 14.33
CA GLY A 64 0.51 5.08 13.67
C GLY A 64 -0.07 5.15 12.26
N TRP A 65 -0.84 4.13 11.84
CA TRP A 65 -1.61 4.08 10.59
C TRP A 65 -3.10 4.01 10.95
N THR A 66 -3.86 5.09 10.81
CA THR A 66 -5.31 5.04 11.03
C THR A 66 -6.06 4.99 9.70
N SER A 67 -6.82 3.94 9.44
CA SER A 67 -7.50 3.73 8.15
C SER A 67 -8.70 4.65 7.94
N VAL A 68 -8.85 5.11 6.70
CA VAL A 68 -10.02 5.83 6.18
C VAL A 68 -10.22 5.36 4.74
N TYR A 69 -11.36 4.74 4.45
CA TYR A 69 -11.67 4.23 3.12
C TYR A 69 -12.73 5.12 2.47
N LEU A 70 -12.40 5.70 1.32
CA LEU A 70 -13.34 6.49 0.52
C LEU A 70 -14.03 5.59 -0.50
N LEU A 71 -15.33 5.76 -0.64
CA LEU A 71 -16.19 5.05 -1.58
C LEU A 71 -16.89 6.06 -2.46
N ALA A 72 -16.67 5.97 -3.77
CA ALA A 72 -17.40 6.72 -4.78
C ALA A 72 -18.56 5.87 -5.29
N GLU A 73 -19.77 6.38 -5.13
CA GLU A 73 -21.02 5.71 -5.48
C GLU A 73 -21.80 6.52 -6.52
N VAL A 74 -22.44 5.80 -7.43
CA VAL A 74 -23.38 6.32 -8.43
C VAL A 74 -24.66 5.53 -8.29
N ASP A 75 -25.78 6.19 -8.01
CA ASP A 75 -27.07 5.54 -7.77
C ASP A 75 -26.99 4.41 -6.71
N GLY A 76 -26.14 4.61 -5.69
CA GLY A 76 -25.89 3.63 -4.62
C GLY A 76 -24.96 2.47 -4.99
N ILE A 77 -24.44 2.44 -6.22
CA ILE A 77 -23.50 1.42 -6.69
C ILE A 77 -22.07 1.91 -6.53
N LEU A 78 -21.23 1.11 -5.88
CA LEU A 78 -19.80 1.41 -5.74
C LEU A 78 -19.11 1.38 -7.10
N VAL A 79 -18.59 2.53 -7.52
CA VAL A 79 -17.89 2.72 -8.80
C VAL A 79 -16.44 3.13 -8.64
N GLY A 80 -15.99 3.45 -7.44
CA GLY A 80 -14.57 3.69 -7.17
C GLY A 80 -14.25 3.75 -5.68
N GLY A 81 -12.97 3.74 -5.35
CA GLY A 81 -12.53 3.80 -3.97
C GLY A 81 -11.07 4.19 -3.80
N VAL A 82 -10.75 4.67 -2.61
CA VAL A 82 -9.37 4.99 -2.18
C VAL A 82 -9.18 4.48 -0.76
N ALA A 83 -8.09 3.75 -0.51
CA ALA A 83 -7.66 3.41 0.84
C ALA A 83 -6.63 4.45 1.30
N ALA A 84 -7.02 5.27 2.28
CA ALA A 84 -6.18 6.32 2.85
C ALA A 84 -5.87 6.00 4.33
N PHE A 85 -4.76 6.55 4.82
CA PHE A 85 -4.27 6.30 6.16
C PHE A 85 -3.75 7.60 6.77
N VAL A 86 -4.34 8.03 7.87
CA VAL A 86 -3.81 9.14 8.67
C VAL A 86 -2.58 8.63 9.42
N LYS A 87 -1.45 9.29 9.19
CA LYS A 87 -0.14 8.87 9.70
C LYS A 87 0.44 9.91 10.64
N ILE A 88 0.90 9.45 11.80
CA ILE A 88 1.55 10.28 12.83
C ILE A 88 3.08 10.10 12.91
N HIS A 89 3.64 9.22 12.07
CA HIS A 89 5.08 9.03 11.89
C HIS A 89 5.39 8.30 10.57
N SER A 90 6.64 8.41 10.09
CA SER A 90 7.11 7.79 8.83
C SER A 90 7.36 6.28 8.89
N TYR A 91 7.35 5.64 10.08
CA TYR A 91 7.60 4.19 10.16
C TYR A 91 6.60 3.38 9.34
N GLY A 92 7.11 2.40 8.59
CA GLY A 92 6.34 1.48 7.74
C GLY A 92 6.06 1.97 6.32
N GLU A 93 6.43 3.20 5.93
CA GLU A 93 6.06 3.76 4.62
C GLU A 93 7.03 3.40 3.48
N TYR A 94 8.19 2.81 3.79
CA TYR A 94 9.28 2.46 2.84
C TYR A 94 9.79 3.62 1.94
N ILE A 95 9.18 4.79 2.03
CA ILE A 95 9.67 6.10 1.61
C ILE A 95 9.66 6.95 2.88
N PHE A 96 10.83 7.18 3.44
CA PHE A 96 10.93 7.93 4.68
C PHE A 96 11.01 9.44 4.43
N ASP A 97 10.28 10.20 5.25
CA ASP A 97 10.21 11.65 5.14
C ASP A 97 10.94 12.37 6.26
N TRP A 98 11.91 11.71 6.92
CA TRP A 98 12.68 12.30 8.02
C TRP A 98 13.25 13.67 7.67
N GLY A 99 13.78 13.84 6.45
CA GLY A 99 14.30 15.13 5.98
C GLY A 99 13.24 16.24 5.91
N TRP A 100 12.03 15.92 5.44
CA TRP A 100 10.92 16.86 5.37
C TRP A 100 10.37 17.18 6.77
N ALA A 101 10.15 16.16 7.59
CA ALA A 101 9.70 16.32 8.97
C ALA A 101 10.67 17.19 9.79
N SER A 102 11.98 16.95 9.66
CA SER A 102 13.00 17.77 10.33
C SER A 102 13.04 19.20 9.78
N ALA A 103 12.83 19.42 8.48
CA ALA A 103 12.78 20.76 7.91
C ALA A 103 11.54 21.55 8.37
N ALA A 104 10.37 20.91 8.38
CA ALA A 104 9.13 21.50 8.90
C ALA A 104 9.27 21.88 10.37
N GLN A 105 9.82 20.97 11.20
CA GLN A 105 10.06 21.26 12.62
C GLN A 105 10.99 22.47 12.82
N ARG A 106 12.09 22.57 12.04
CA ARG A 106 12.98 23.74 12.09
C ARG A 106 12.29 25.04 11.65
N ALA A 107 11.27 24.95 10.80
CA ALA A 107 10.47 26.09 10.35
C ALA A 107 9.27 26.40 11.27
N GLY A 108 9.08 25.65 12.37
CA GLY A 108 7.94 25.82 13.27
C GLY A 108 6.60 25.31 12.69
N LEU A 109 6.65 24.43 11.69
CA LEU A 109 5.49 23.83 11.04
C LEU A 109 5.24 22.42 11.57
N GLU A 110 3.96 22.07 11.77
CA GLU A 110 3.57 20.70 12.06
C GLU A 110 3.63 19.85 10.78
N TYR A 111 4.41 18.77 10.81
CA TYR A 111 4.50 17.84 9.69
C TYR A 111 3.49 16.68 9.80
N TYR A 112 3.15 16.28 11.02
CA TYR A 112 2.18 15.22 11.28
C TYR A 112 0.92 15.83 11.95
N PRO A 113 -0.27 15.25 11.73
CA PRO A 113 -0.50 14.09 10.88
C PRO A 113 -0.36 14.43 9.38
N LYS A 114 -0.17 13.39 8.57
CA LYS A 114 -0.28 13.47 7.12
C LYS A 114 -1.20 12.37 6.61
N LEU A 115 -1.87 12.61 5.49
CA LEU A 115 -2.73 11.61 4.87
C LEU A 115 -1.94 10.84 3.80
N VAL A 116 -1.82 9.53 3.96
CA VAL A 116 -1.07 8.66 3.05
C VAL A 116 -2.03 7.77 2.27
N ILE A 117 -1.89 7.74 0.95
CA ILE A 117 -2.58 6.81 0.07
C ILE A 117 -1.54 5.82 -0.45
N ALA A 118 -1.55 4.62 0.13
CA ALA A 118 -0.57 3.57 -0.14
C ALA A 118 -1.15 2.20 0.20
N ALA A 119 -0.56 1.14 -0.33
CA ALA A 119 -0.69 -0.18 0.30
C ALA A 119 0.10 -0.18 1.63
N PRO A 120 -0.51 -0.46 2.79
CA PRO A 120 0.20 -0.39 4.07
C PRO A 120 1.36 -1.38 4.12
N ALA A 121 2.48 -0.93 4.72
CA ALA A 121 3.71 -1.71 4.89
C ALA A 121 4.24 -2.41 3.61
N THR A 122 3.84 -1.93 2.43
CA THR A 122 4.10 -2.63 1.16
C THR A 122 4.58 -1.64 0.08
N PRO A 123 5.87 -1.67 -0.30
CA PRO A 123 6.42 -0.78 -1.33
C PRO A 123 6.10 -1.24 -2.76
N ALA A 124 4.88 -1.69 -3.02
CA ALA A 124 4.45 -2.22 -4.31
C ALA A 124 3.74 -1.15 -5.14
N THR A 125 4.27 -0.87 -6.34
CA THR A 125 3.59 -0.01 -7.31
C THR A 125 2.27 -0.64 -7.75
N GLY A 126 1.19 0.14 -7.72
CA GLY A 126 -0.11 -0.28 -8.19
C GLY A 126 -1.15 0.83 -8.07
N PRO A 127 -2.40 0.55 -8.47
CA PRO A 127 -3.48 1.52 -8.35
C PRO A 127 -3.66 2.01 -6.91
N ARG A 128 -3.92 3.31 -6.78
CA ARG A 128 -4.28 4.02 -5.54
C ARG A 128 -5.66 4.63 -5.63
N ILE A 129 -6.12 4.91 -6.85
CA ILE A 129 -7.50 5.24 -7.16
C ILE A 129 -8.11 4.02 -7.84
N LEU A 130 -8.88 3.25 -7.07
CA LEU A 130 -9.55 2.05 -7.55
C LEU A 130 -10.80 2.48 -8.31
N LEU A 131 -10.90 2.11 -9.58
CA LEU A 131 -12.04 2.44 -10.43
C LEU A 131 -12.78 1.16 -10.85
N GLY A 132 -14.10 1.22 -10.86
CA GLY A 132 -14.95 0.13 -11.29
C GLY A 132 -14.78 -0.16 -12.79
N PRO A 133 -15.03 -1.41 -13.23
CA PRO A 133 -14.98 -1.76 -14.64
C PRO A 133 -16.08 -1.02 -15.43
N GLY A 134 -15.83 -0.77 -16.72
CA GLY A 134 -16.86 -0.26 -17.62
C GLY A 134 -17.22 1.22 -17.49
N LEU A 135 -16.48 2.01 -16.68
CA LEU A 135 -16.76 3.44 -16.52
C LEU A 135 -16.60 4.26 -17.80
N GLY A 136 -15.68 3.88 -18.69
CA GLY A 136 -15.39 4.62 -19.93
C GLY A 136 -15.15 6.11 -19.63
N ALA A 137 -15.93 6.99 -20.26
CA ALA A 137 -15.84 8.44 -20.07
C ALA A 137 -16.14 8.91 -18.63
N ALA A 138 -16.86 8.13 -17.82
CA ALA A 138 -17.19 8.45 -16.43
C ALA A 138 -15.98 8.42 -15.49
N ALA A 139 -14.93 7.68 -15.87
CA ALA A 139 -13.76 7.41 -15.03
C ALA A 139 -13.08 8.69 -14.55
N ALA A 140 -13.02 9.73 -15.40
CA ALA A 140 -12.42 11.01 -15.04
C ALA A 140 -13.20 11.71 -13.92
N GLY A 141 -14.54 11.74 -14.00
CA GLY A 141 -15.39 12.36 -12.98
C GLY A 141 -15.30 11.64 -11.63
N VAL A 142 -15.33 10.30 -11.63
CA VAL A 142 -15.16 9.49 -10.42
C VAL A 142 -13.79 9.74 -9.78
N ARG A 143 -12.72 9.77 -10.59
CA ARG A 143 -11.35 10.06 -10.13
C ARG A 143 -11.26 11.44 -9.49
N SER A 144 -11.80 12.47 -10.14
CA SER A 144 -11.80 13.84 -9.62
C SER A 144 -12.57 13.94 -8.30
N ALA A 145 -13.72 13.27 -8.19
CA ALA A 145 -14.51 13.22 -6.95
C ALA A 145 -13.73 12.54 -5.81
N LEU A 146 -13.05 11.42 -6.08
CA LEU A 146 -12.21 10.74 -5.09
C LEU A 146 -11.02 11.60 -4.64
N ILE A 147 -10.35 12.31 -5.56
CA ILE A 147 -9.26 13.22 -5.21
C ILE A 147 -9.77 14.38 -4.35
N ALA A 148 -10.94 14.94 -4.66
CA ALA A 148 -11.57 15.96 -3.84
C ALA A 148 -11.95 15.42 -2.45
N GLY A 149 -12.49 14.21 -2.37
CA GLY A 149 -12.77 13.53 -1.11
C GLY A 149 -11.52 13.32 -0.26
N VAL A 150 -10.40 12.92 -0.88
CA VAL A 150 -9.10 12.79 -0.18
C VAL A 150 -8.65 14.13 0.42
N ARG A 151 -8.85 15.25 -0.30
CA ARG A 151 -8.55 16.59 0.22
C ARG A 151 -9.43 16.94 1.42
N ALA A 152 -10.73 16.70 1.32
CA ALA A 152 -11.66 16.92 2.43
C ALA A 152 -11.28 16.10 3.67
N ILE A 153 -10.90 14.83 3.52
CA ILE A 153 -10.40 14.02 4.64
C ILE A 153 -9.12 14.61 5.23
N ALA A 154 -8.19 15.11 4.42
CA ALA A 154 -6.98 15.74 4.94
C ALA A 154 -7.32 16.99 5.77
N ASP A 155 -8.23 17.83 5.29
CA ASP A 155 -8.68 19.03 6.00
C ASP A 155 -9.39 18.67 7.32
N ASP A 156 -10.37 17.74 7.27
CA ASP A 156 -11.16 17.30 8.44
C ASP A 156 -10.30 16.64 9.53
N THR A 157 -9.16 16.05 9.13
CA THR A 157 -8.24 15.34 10.05
C THR A 157 -7.03 16.19 10.44
N GLY A 158 -6.96 17.44 9.99
CA GLY A 158 -5.84 18.34 10.29
C GLY A 158 -4.50 17.87 9.72
N CYS A 159 -4.53 17.12 8.61
CA CYS A 159 -3.31 16.65 7.96
C CYS A 159 -2.59 17.80 7.27
N SER A 160 -1.29 17.95 7.56
CA SER A 160 -0.43 18.97 6.96
C SER A 160 -0.21 18.78 5.45
N SER A 161 -0.38 17.55 4.97
CA SER A 161 0.01 17.12 3.64
C SER A 161 -0.69 15.82 3.23
N ILE A 162 -0.73 15.57 1.91
CA ILE A 162 -1.30 14.37 1.29
C ILE A 162 -0.23 13.69 0.43
N HIS A 163 -0.01 12.40 0.66
CA HIS A 163 1.08 11.62 0.07
C HIS A 163 0.52 10.43 -0.71
N TRP A 164 0.60 10.48 -2.04
CA TRP A 164 0.27 9.34 -2.91
C TRP A 164 1.54 8.52 -3.18
N LEU A 165 1.67 7.37 -2.52
CA LEU A 165 2.90 6.57 -2.57
C LEU A 165 2.76 5.34 -3.47
N PHE A 166 3.80 5.08 -4.25
CA PHE A 166 3.86 3.94 -5.19
C PHE A 166 2.64 3.88 -6.13
N CYS A 167 2.17 5.03 -6.59
CA CYS A 167 1.15 5.13 -7.64
C CYS A 167 1.73 4.74 -9.00
N THR A 168 0.85 4.42 -9.94
CA THR A 168 1.24 4.16 -11.34
C THR A 168 1.71 5.45 -12.03
N ALA A 169 2.45 5.33 -13.13
CA ALA A 169 2.87 6.49 -13.93
C ALA A 169 1.65 7.29 -14.48
N GLU A 170 0.57 6.59 -14.81
CA GLU A 170 -0.68 7.21 -15.25
C GLU A 170 -1.32 8.04 -14.13
N GLU A 171 -1.44 7.46 -12.93
CA GLU A 171 -1.98 8.18 -11.77
C GLU A 171 -1.09 9.35 -11.37
N GLN A 172 0.24 9.22 -11.45
CA GLN A 172 1.15 10.33 -11.20
C GLN A 172 0.87 11.51 -12.14
N ALA A 173 0.68 11.26 -13.43
CA ALA A 173 0.37 12.30 -14.41
C ALA A 173 -0.99 12.98 -14.12
N GLN A 174 -1.99 12.18 -13.74
CA GLN A 174 -3.32 12.69 -13.40
C GLN A 174 -3.31 13.51 -12.11
N LEU A 175 -2.59 13.05 -11.08
CA LEU A 175 -2.41 13.75 -9.81
C LEU A 175 -1.64 15.06 -10.01
N ALA A 176 -0.65 15.11 -10.92
CA ALA A 176 0.02 16.34 -11.28
C ALA A 176 -0.96 17.40 -11.83
N GLY A 177 -1.90 16.98 -12.69
CA GLY A 177 -3.00 17.84 -13.15
C GLY A 177 -3.96 18.30 -12.04
N ALA A 178 -3.99 17.60 -10.91
CA ALA A 178 -4.77 17.96 -9.73
C ALA A 178 -3.97 18.74 -8.67
N GLY A 179 -2.80 19.28 -9.03
CA GLY A 179 -1.97 20.13 -8.19
C GLY A 179 -1.04 19.39 -7.21
N PHE A 180 -0.83 18.08 -7.40
CA PHE A 180 0.18 17.33 -6.64
C PHE A 180 1.56 17.43 -7.32
N PHE A 181 2.63 17.34 -6.53
CA PHE A 181 4.00 17.37 -7.04
C PHE A 181 4.61 15.97 -7.10
N PRO A 182 5.19 15.55 -8.24
CA PRO A 182 5.87 14.27 -8.32
C PRO A 182 7.17 14.30 -7.50
N ARG A 183 7.43 13.23 -6.76
CA ARG A 183 8.69 13.00 -6.07
C ARG A 183 9.35 11.74 -6.61
N ALA A 184 10.63 11.84 -6.98
CA ALA A 184 11.43 10.70 -7.38
C ALA A 184 11.98 9.95 -6.17
N SER A 185 12.04 8.63 -6.28
CA SER A 185 12.73 7.72 -5.36
C SER A 185 13.27 6.53 -6.15
N TYR A 186 14.11 5.72 -5.52
CA TYR A 186 14.71 4.54 -6.14
C TYR A 186 14.13 3.26 -5.55
N GLN A 187 13.80 2.33 -6.43
CA GLN A 187 13.54 0.94 -6.08
C GLN A 187 14.43 0.04 -6.91
N PHE A 188 14.96 -1.01 -6.28
CA PHE A 188 15.75 -2.02 -6.96
C PHE A 188 14.91 -3.27 -7.16
N HIS A 189 14.52 -3.53 -8.40
CA HIS A 189 13.76 -4.72 -8.75
C HIS A 189 14.67 -5.71 -9.47
N TRP A 190 14.75 -6.93 -8.96
CA TRP A 190 15.30 -8.03 -9.73
C TRP A 190 14.22 -8.55 -10.69
N LYS A 191 14.56 -8.64 -11.97
CA LYS A 191 13.68 -9.20 -13.00
C LYS A 191 14.35 -10.42 -13.62
N ASN A 192 13.63 -11.54 -13.66
CA ASN A 192 14.09 -12.69 -14.42
C ASN A 192 14.07 -12.32 -15.91
N ARG A 193 15.23 -12.42 -16.59
CA ARG A 193 15.37 -12.11 -18.03
C ARG A 193 15.19 -13.36 -18.91
N GLY A 194 14.41 -14.34 -18.43
CA GLY A 194 14.19 -15.61 -19.10
C GLY A 194 15.17 -16.72 -18.70
N TYR A 195 15.84 -16.60 -17.54
CA TYR A 195 16.68 -17.67 -17.00
C TYR A 195 15.80 -18.83 -16.54
N ALA A 196 16.01 -20.01 -17.11
CA ALA A 196 15.38 -21.26 -16.71
C ALA A 196 16.11 -21.92 -15.54
N THR A 197 17.41 -21.64 -15.39
CA THR A 197 18.25 -22.24 -14.35
C THR A 197 19.03 -21.20 -13.55
N PHE A 198 19.49 -21.59 -12.36
CA PHE A 198 20.36 -20.73 -11.56
C PHE A 198 21.70 -20.46 -12.27
N ASP A 199 22.22 -21.45 -13.01
CA ASP A 199 23.48 -21.28 -13.74
C ASP A 199 23.35 -20.30 -14.92
N GLU A 200 22.21 -20.25 -15.60
CA GLU A 200 21.93 -19.22 -16.60
C GLU A 200 21.91 -17.82 -15.97
N PHE A 201 21.25 -17.65 -14.82
CA PHE A 201 21.29 -16.39 -14.07
C PHE A 201 22.72 -16.00 -13.69
N LEU A 202 23.50 -16.96 -13.17
CA LEU A 202 24.90 -16.74 -12.82
C LEU A 202 25.76 -16.41 -14.05
N GLY A 203 25.38 -16.90 -15.23
CA GLY A 203 25.97 -16.60 -16.53
C GLY A 203 25.98 -15.11 -16.85
N ALA A 204 24.97 -14.37 -16.39
CA ALA A 204 24.86 -12.92 -16.58
C ALA A 204 25.75 -12.09 -15.62
N LEU A 205 26.36 -12.73 -14.62
CA LEU A 205 27.19 -12.07 -13.61
C LEU A 205 28.68 -12.15 -13.94
N THR A 206 29.45 -11.21 -13.39
CA THR A 206 30.93 -11.23 -13.42
C THR A 206 31.48 -12.50 -12.79
N SER A 207 32.65 -12.97 -13.26
CA SER A 207 33.28 -14.21 -12.77
C SER A 207 33.43 -14.23 -11.24
N ARG A 208 33.83 -13.10 -10.63
CA ARG A 208 33.94 -12.97 -9.17
C ARG A 208 32.59 -13.19 -8.48
N LYS A 209 31.54 -12.49 -8.92
CA LYS A 209 30.21 -12.59 -8.28
C LYS A 209 29.57 -13.97 -8.49
N ARG A 210 29.76 -14.55 -9.68
CA ARG A 210 29.38 -15.93 -10.00
C ARG A 210 30.02 -16.94 -9.05
N LYS A 211 31.35 -16.90 -8.90
CA LYS A 211 32.10 -17.81 -8.02
C LYS A 211 31.67 -17.65 -6.56
N GLN A 212 31.47 -16.40 -6.10
CA GLN A 212 31.00 -16.11 -4.75
C GLN A 212 29.62 -16.73 -4.49
N LEU A 213 28.62 -16.46 -5.34
CA LEU A 213 27.27 -16.98 -5.16
C LEU A 213 27.21 -18.51 -5.21
N ARG A 214 28.01 -19.16 -6.08
CA ARG A 214 28.13 -20.63 -6.09
C ARG A 214 28.64 -21.17 -4.76
N LYS A 215 29.70 -20.56 -4.22
CA LYS A 215 30.28 -20.96 -2.92
C LYS A 215 29.30 -20.76 -1.77
N GLU A 216 28.61 -19.62 -1.72
CA GLU A 216 27.61 -19.31 -0.70
C GLU A 216 26.43 -20.29 -0.77
N ARG A 217 25.90 -20.57 -1.97
CA ARG A 217 24.80 -21.52 -2.17
C ARG A 217 25.20 -22.95 -1.80
N ALA A 218 26.39 -23.40 -2.19
CA ALA A 218 26.88 -24.73 -1.83
C ALA A 218 27.03 -24.91 -0.30
N ARG A 219 27.55 -23.88 0.39
CA ARG A 219 27.62 -23.87 1.86
C ARG A 219 26.23 -23.94 2.50
N ALA A 220 25.28 -23.15 2.00
CA ALA A 220 23.91 -23.15 2.50
C ALA A 220 23.22 -24.51 2.28
N GLN A 221 23.39 -25.10 1.10
CA GLN A 221 22.84 -26.43 0.77
C GLN A 221 23.46 -27.53 1.63
N GLY A 222 24.75 -27.47 1.94
CA GLY A 222 25.39 -28.43 2.85
C GLY A 222 24.90 -28.36 4.30
N ALA A 223 24.21 -27.28 4.69
CA ALA A 223 23.65 -27.09 6.02
C ALA A 223 22.15 -27.43 6.12
N ILE A 224 21.50 -27.81 5.03
CA ILE A 224 20.06 -28.15 5.00
C ILE A 224 19.85 -29.54 4.38
N GLU A 225 18.99 -30.35 4.98
CA GLU A 225 18.69 -31.70 4.47
C GLU A 225 17.66 -31.68 3.33
N LYS A 226 16.65 -30.79 3.42
CA LYS A 226 15.55 -30.71 2.46
C LYS A 226 15.09 -29.27 2.25
N LEU A 227 14.80 -28.93 1.00
CA LEU A 227 14.08 -27.71 0.62
C LEU A 227 12.70 -28.11 0.07
N ALA A 228 11.64 -27.51 0.60
CA ALA A 228 10.28 -27.76 0.16
C ALA A 228 9.51 -26.46 -0.01
N TRP A 229 8.61 -26.44 -1.00
CA TRP A 229 7.64 -25.36 -1.18
C TRP A 229 6.38 -25.72 -0.39
N VAL A 230 5.97 -24.84 0.51
CA VAL A 230 4.74 -24.99 1.27
C VAL A 230 3.73 -23.98 0.75
N SER A 231 2.57 -24.45 0.31
CA SER A 231 1.50 -23.55 -0.12
C SER A 231 0.85 -22.90 1.10
N GLY A 232 0.23 -21.73 0.94
CA GLY A 232 -0.48 -21.07 2.04
C GLY A 232 -1.60 -21.92 2.66
N ARG A 233 -2.18 -22.86 1.90
CA ARG A 233 -3.21 -23.80 2.39
C ARG A 233 -2.64 -24.91 3.28
N ASP A 234 -1.34 -25.17 3.17
CA ASP A 234 -0.63 -26.20 3.93
C ASP A 234 0.21 -25.59 5.07
N LEU A 235 -0.01 -24.31 5.40
CA LEU A 235 0.56 -23.66 6.57
C LEU A 235 -0.30 -23.98 7.79
N ASP A 236 0.19 -24.89 8.61
CA ASP A 236 -0.37 -25.17 9.94
C ASP A 236 0.16 -24.16 10.99
N PRO A 237 -0.44 -24.10 12.19
CA PRO A 237 0.01 -23.21 13.25
C PRO A 237 1.49 -23.36 13.62
N ALA A 238 2.02 -24.59 13.63
CA ALA A 238 3.42 -24.83 13.99
C ALA A 238 4.39 -24.20 12.97
N ARG A 239 4.06 -24.25 11.68
CA ARG A 239 4.83 -23.59 10.62
C ARG A 239 4.74 -22.07 10.69
N LEU A 240 3.62 -21.53 11.14
CA LEU A 240 3.47 -20.09 11.38
C LEU A 240 4.32 -19.63 12.58
N ASP A 241 4.40 -20.43 13.65
CA ASP A 241 5.27 -20.17 14.79
C ASP A 241 6.76 -20.20 14.38
N ASP A 242 7.14 -21.16 13.52
CA ASP A 242 8.49 -21.21 12.96
C ASP A 242 8.80 -19.95 12.13
N LEU A 243 7.85 -19.47 11.32
CA LEU A 243 7.99 -18.23 10.54
C LEU A 243 8.20 -17.01 11.45
N ASP A 244 7.36 -16.82 12.47
CA ASP A 244 7.50 -15.71 13.43
C ASP A 244 8.85 -15.77 14.17
N ARG A 245 9.25 -16.97 14.61
CA ARG A 245 10.56 -17.18 15.25
C ARG A 245 11.71 -16.77 14.33
N PHE A 246 11.70 -17.20 13.07
CA PHE A 246 12.74 -16.84 12.11
C PHE A 246 12.75 -15.34 11.80
N TYR A 247 11.57 -14.73 11.68
CA TYR A 247 11.45 -13.29 11.45
C TYR A 247 12.04 -12.50 12.62
N ARG A 248 11.70 -12.83 13.86
CA ARG A 248 12.25 -12.17 15.07
C ARG A 248 13.74 -12.41 15.28
N ALA A 249 14.26 -13.54 14.81
CA ALA A 249 15.69 -13.86 14.87
C ALA A 249 16.52 -13.13 13.80
N THR A 250 15.87 -12.49 12.81
CA THR A 250 16.56 -11.69 11.79
C THR A 250 16.84 -10.30 12.36
N THR A 251 18.12 -10.01 12.61
CA THR A 251 18.62 -8.72 13.10
C THR A 251 18.82 -7.72 11.98
#